data_AF-A0A924E637-F1
#
_entry.id   AF-A0A924E637-F1
#
_cell.length_a   1.000
_cell.length_b   1.000
_cell.length_c   1.000
_cell.angle_alpha   90.00
_cell.angle_beta   90.00
_cell.angle_gamma   90.00
#
_symmetry.space_group_name_H-M   'P 1'
#
loop_
_entity.id
_entity.type
_entity.pdbx_description
1 polymer ?
#
loop_
_entity_poly.entity_id
_entity_poly.type
_entity_poly.pdbx_seq_one_letter_code
_entity_poly.pdbx_strand_id
1 'polypeptide(L)'
;MILTSAPPLSLILSVSAAAAYGWPAVRTTQVNEHAARLWVGAAWLMHGAVLAITLLGEHPHFGFAPAMSVTAWLVAAIYAVESQIFPQLPTRWTLGVVGAVAVLAAFFFPGSPMPVTASAWLAVHLAFGIACYGLFGIAVVHAWFMTRAEARIRHAQDPNSGLPLLTLERLTYRFVGAGF
;
A
#
# COMPACT_ATOMS: atom_id res chain seq x y z
N MET A 1 -22.79 -26.09 8.44
CA MET A 1 -21.90 -25.00 7.99
C MET A 1 -20.51 -25.59 7.79
N ILE A 2 -20.19 -25.94 6.55
CA ILE A 2 -18.86 -26.43 6.19
C ILE A 2 -17.98 -25.18 6.12
N LEU A 3 -17.00 -25.09 7.01
CA LEU A 3 -15.92 -24.14 6.93
C LEU A 3 -15.22 -24.38 5.59
N THR A 4 -15.55 -23.59 4.57
CA THR A 4 -14.81 -23.52 3.32
C THR A 4 -13.47 -22.90 3.66
N SER A 5 -12.53 -23.77 4.05
CA SER A 5 -11.14 -23.44 4.28
C SER A 5 -10.66 -22.61 3.09
N ALA A 6 -10.24 -21.37 3.35
CA ALA A 6 -9.50 -20.60 2.36
C ALA A 6 -8.38 -21.50 1.81
N PRO A 7 -8.16 -21.56 0.48
CA PRO A 7 -7.17 -22.46 -0.09
C PRO A 7 -5.83 -22.25 0.64
N PRO A 8 -5.11 -23.33 1.04
CA PRO A 8 -3.95 -23.23 1.92
C PRO A 8 -2.89 -22.26 1.39
N LEU A 9 -2.83 -22.09 0.05
CA LEU A 9 -1.98 -21.11 -0.62
C LEU A 9 -2.32 -19.65 -0.30
N SER A 10 -3.60 -19.26 -0.27
CA SER A 10 -3.98 -17.88 0.06
C SER A 10 -3.69 -17.55 1.52
N LEU A 11 -3.94 -18.50 2.42
CA LEU A 11 -3.64 -18.36 3.84
C LEU A 11 -2.13 -18.22 4.07
N ILE A 12 -1.31 -19.08 3.45
CA ILE A 12 0.15 -18.99 3.52
C ILE A 12 0.61 -17.64 2.96
N LEU A 13 0.13 -17.20 1.80
CA LEU A 13 0.55 -15.93 1.19
C LEU A 13 0.12 -14.72 2.01
N SER A 14 -1.09 -14.69 2.57
CA SER A 14 -1.58 -13.58 3.40
C SER A 14 -0.81 -13.46 4.70
N VAL A 15 -0.57 -14.59 5.39
CA VAL A 15 0.23 -14.63 6.62
C VAL A 15 1.68 -14.26 6.33
N SER A 16 2.23 -14.75 5.22
CA SER A 16 3.61 -14.43 4.80
C SER A 16 3.76 -12.97 4.40
N ALA A 17 2.79 -12.38 3.70
CA ALA A 17 2.80 -10.96 3.35
C ALA A 17 2.68 -10.07 4.60
N ALA A 18 1.79 -10.43 5.53
CA ALA A 18 1.66 -9.72 6.80
C ALA A 18 2.94 -9.83 7.64
N ALA A 19 3.55 -11.02 7.70
CA ALA A 19 4.82 -11.24 8.37
C ALA A 19 5.96 -10.47 7.70
N ALA A 20 6.02 -10.45 6.37
CA ALA A 20 7.05 -9.74 5.60
C ALA A 20 6.92 -8.21 5.72
N TYR A 21 5.71 -7.68 5.83
CA TYR A 21 5.49 -6.26 6.16
C TYR A 21 5.81 -5.94 7.64
N GLY A 22 5.59 -6.87 8.55
CA GLY A 22 5.88 -6.73 9.99
C GLY A 22 7.36 -6.96 10.35
N TRP A 23 8.11 -7.71 9.55
CA TRP A 23 9.49 -8.08 9.89
C TRP A 23 10.47 -6.88 9.95
N PRO A 24 10.42 -5.91 9.01
CA PRO A 24 11.21 -4.68 9.11
C PRO A 24 10.72 -3.75 10.23
N ALA A 25 9.44 -3.85 10.61
CA ALA A 25 8.84 -3.05 11.68
C ALA A 25 9.36 -3.42 13.07
N VAL A 26 9.68 -4.70 13.29
CA VAL A 26 10.13 -5.22 14.59
C VAL A 26 11.65 -5.13 14.74
N ARG A 27 12.42 -5.09 13.63
CA ARG A 27 13.89 -5.02 13.64
C ARG A 27 14.43 -3.66 13.17
N THR A 28 13.85 -2.58 13.69
CA THR A 28 14.21 -1.19 13.34
C THR A 28 15.64 -0.77 13.70
N THR A 29 16.39 -1.58 14.47
CA THR A 29 17.72 -1.22 14.98
C THR A 29 18.90 -1.97 14.37
N GLN A 30 18.71 -2.98 13.50
CA GLN A 30 19.82 -3.82 13.00
C GLN A 30 19.77 -4.18 11.51
N VAL A 31 18.74 -3.78 10.76
CA VAL A 31 18.62 -4.17 9.34
C VAL A 31 19.21 -3.08 8.45
N ASN A 32 20.18 -3.46 7.63
CA ASN A 32 20.75 -2.60 6.59
C ASN A 32 19.61 -2.02 5.71
N GLU A 33 19.66 -0.73 5.42
CA GLU A 33 18.61 0.00 4.70
C GLU A 33 18.28 -0.64 3.34
N HIS A 34 19.30 -1.20 2.66
CA HIS A 34 19.12 -1.96 1.42
C HIS A 34 18.32 -3.25 1.63
N ALA A 35 18.59 -3.99 2.71
CA ALA A 35 17.85 -5.19 3.04
C ALA A 35 16.39 -4.84 3.39
N ALA A 36 16.16 -3.78 4.16
CA ALA A 36 14.81 -3.32 4.47
C ALA A 36 13.99 -3.01 3.20
N ARG A 37 14.60 -2.34 2.21
CA ARG A 37 13.97 -2.08 0.91
C ARG A 37 13.61 -3.37 0.15
N LEU A 38 14.52 -4.35 0.12
CA LEU A 38 14.25 -5.65 -0.52
C LEU A 38 13.11 -6.41 0.15
N TRP A 39 13.06 -6.42 1.49
CA TRP A 39 11.98 -7.07 2.25
C TRP A 39 10.63 -6.40 2.00
N VAL A 40 10.57 -5.07 1.97
CA VAL A 40 9.34 -4.33 1.65
C VAL A 40 8.92 -4.59 0.20
N GLY A 41 9.86 -4.64 -0.75
CA GLY A 41 9.57 -4.99 -2.14
C GLY A 41 9.01 -6.40 -2.30
N ALA A 42 9.59 -7.38 -1.59
CA ALA A 42 9.09 -8.74 -1.56
C ALA A 42 7.68 -8.81 -0.94
N ALA A 43 7.43 -8.12 0.18
CA ALA A 43 6.12 -8.04 0.81
C ALA A 43 5.06 -7.45 -0.13
N TRP A 44 5.42 -6.39 -0.87
CA TRP A 44 4.55 -5.76 -1.86
C TRP A 44 4.22 -6.69 -3.03
N LEU A 45 5.20 -7.47 -3.53
CA LEU A 45 4.96 -8.48 -4.56
C LEU A 45 4.03 -9.59 -4.06
N MET A 46 4.23 -10.07 -2.83
CA MET A 46 3.35 -11.08 -2.23
C MET A 46 1.94 -10.55 -2.03
N HIS A 47 1.79 -9.29 -1.59
CA HIS A 47 0.48 -8.63 -1.48
C HIS A 47 -0.21 -8.54 -2.86
N GLY A 48 0.53 -8.14 -3.90
CA GLY A 48 0.03 -8.14 -5.28
C GLY A 48 -0.42 -9.53 -5.75
N ALA A 49 0.34 -10.58 -5.43
CA ALA A 49 -0.03 -11.95 -5.75
C ALA A 49 -1.31 -12.40 -5.03
N VAL A 50 -1.49 -12.06 -3.74
CA VAL A 50 -2.73 -12.33 -3.00
C VAL A 50 -3.92 -11.63 -3.66
N LEU A 51 -3.76 -10.37 -4.05
CA LEU A 51 -4.80 -9.61 -4.74
C LEU A 51 -5.14 -10.23 -6.11
N ALA A 52 -4.13 -10.62 -6.88
CA ALA A 52 -4.34 -11.28 -8.18
C ALA A 52 -5.13 -12.59 -8.01
N ILE A 53 -4.75 -13.45 -7.06
CA ILE A 53 -5.44 -14.73 -6.82
C ILE A 53 -6.90 -14.48 -6.37
N THR A 54 -7.14 -13.47 -5.54
CA THR A 54 -8.47 -13.19 -4.99
C THR A 54 -9.42 -12.53 -5.99
N LEU A 55 -8.90 -11.67 -6.88
CA LEU A 55 -9.71 -10.96 -7.89
C LEU A 55 -9.83 -11.71 -9.23
N LEU A 56 -8.83 -12.52 -9.62
CA LEU A 56 -8.79 -13.25 -10.90
C LEU A 56 -9.01 -14.76 -10.75
N GLY A 57 -9.17 -15.27 -9.53
CA GLY A 57 -9.42 -16.69 -9.28
C GLY A 57 -10.80 -17.15 -9.78
N GLU A 58 -11.04 -18.46 -9.74
CA GLU A 58 -12.29 -19.06 -10.24
C GLU A 58 -13.55 -18.53 -9.55
N HIS A 59 -13.43 -18.11 -8.29
CA HIS A 59 -14.53 -17.55 -7.50
C HIS A 59 -14.09 -16.17 -6.98
N PRO A 60 -14.16 -15.13 -7.82
CA PRO A 60 -13.66 -13.82 -7.46
C PRO A 60 -14.56 -13.19 -6.40
N HIS A 61 -13.95 -12.74 -5.30
CA HIS A 61 -14.66 -12.05 -4.22
C HIS A 61 -14.24 -10.59 -4.18
N PHE A 62 -15.21 -9.71 -4.00
CA PHE A 62 -14.95 -8.28 -3.87
C PHE A 62 -15.84 -7.64 -2.81
N GLY A 63 -15.29 -6.65 -2.13
CA GLY A 63 -15.98 -5.90 -1.10
C GLY A 63 -15.10 -4.80 -0.55
N PHE A 64 -15.49 -4.25 0.59
CA PHE A 64 -14.81 -3.12 1.22
C PHE A 64 -13.35 -3.41 1.57
N ALA A 65 -13.06 -4.53 2.26
CA ALA A 65 -11.70 -4.82 2.70
C ALA A 65 -10.74 -5.18 1.55
N PRO A 66 -11.13 -5.97 0.53
CA PRO A 66 -10.34 -6.13 -0.69
C PRO A 66 -10.06 -4.80 -1.39
N ALA A 67 -11.06 -3.90 -1.49
CA ALA A 67 -10.86 -2.58 -2.08
C ALA A 67 -9.81 -1.76 -1.31
N MET A 68 -9.92 -1.69 0.02
CA MET A 68 -8.94 -1.03 0.88
C MET A 68 -7.54 -1.64 0.75
N SER A 69 -7.45 -2.96 0.58
CA SER A 69 -6.20 -3.69 0.37
C SER A 69 -5.52 -3.35 -0.95
N VAL A 70 -6.30 -3.25 -2.05
CA VAL A 70 -5.80 -2.76 -3.33
C VAL A 70 -5.36 -1.30 -3.23
N THR A 71 -6.13 -0.43 -2.56
CA THR A 71 -5.75 0.97 -2.33
C THR A 71 -4.43 1.07 -1.58
N ALA A 72 -4.25 0.32 -0.48
CA ALA A 72 -3.01 0.31 0.29
C ALA A 72 -1.82 -0.18 -0.55
N TRP A 73 -2.03 -1.21 -1.38
CA TRP A 73 -1.01 -1.74 -2.30
C TRP A 73 -0.59 -0.71 -3.35
N LEU A 74 -1.53 0.04 -3.93
CA LEU A 74 -1.25 1.12 -4.90
C LEU A 74 -0.54 2.30 -4.26
N VAL A 75 -0.98 2.73 -3.06
CA VAL A 75 -0.31 3.80 -2.30
C VAL A 75 1.13 3.39 -1.99
N ALA A 76 1.37 2.14 -1.57
CA ALA A 76 2.71 1.63 -1.35
C ALA A 76 3.55 1.61 -2.64
N ALA A 77 2.95 1.25 -3.79
CA ALA A 77 3.63 1.24 -5.08
C ALA A 77 4.08 2.64 -5.51
N ILE A 78 3.16 3.61 -5.47
CA ILE A 78 3.46 5.01 -5.84
C ILE A 78 4.52 5.58 -4.90
N TYR A 79 4.38 5.35 -3.60
CA TYR A 79 5.37 5.77 -2.62
C TYR A 79 6.76 5.14 -2.89
N ALA A 80 6.81 3.86 -3.26
CA ALA A 80 8.07 3.21 -3.62
C ALA A 80 8.71 3.85 -4.86
N VAL A 81 7.93 4.16 -5.89
CA VAL A 81 8.41 4.89 -7.07
C VAL A 81 8.91 6.29 -6.69
N GLU A 82 8.15 7.04 -5.89
CA GLU A 82 8.55 8.36 -5.41
C GLU A 82 9.86 8.30 -4.60
N SER A 83 10.03 7.27 -3.76
CA SER A 83 11.25 7.07 -2.96
C SER A 83 12.51 6.80 -3.79
N GLN A 84 12.38 6.23 -4.99
CA GLN A 84 13.50 6.07 -5.92
C GLN A 84 13.89 7.39 -6.58
N ILE A 85 12.89 8.24 -6.87
CA ILE A 85 13.10 9.57 -7.47
C ILE A 85 13.64 10.55 -6.42
N PHE A 86 13.19 10.42 -5.17
CA PHE A 86 13.58 11.27 -4.04
C PHE A 86 14.13 10.42 -2.89
N PRO A 87 15.42 10.05 -2.90
CA PRO A 87 16.04 9.21 -1.87
C PRO A 87 15.97 9.75 -0.44
N GLN A 88 15.64 11.04 -0.29
CA GLN A 88 15.41 11.70 1.01
C GLN A 88 14.04 11.39 1.62
N LEU A 89 13.15 10.67 0.90
CA LEU A 89 11.91 10.15 1.47
C LEU A 89 12.25 9.07 2.51
N PRO A 90 11.94 9.27 3.80
CA PRO A 90 12.33 8.33 4.84
C PRO A 90 11.57 7.02 4.66
N THR A 91 12.26 5.88 4.59
CA THR A 91 11.59 4.57 4.50
C THR A 91 10.71 4.37 5.73
N ARG A 92 9.39 4.48 5.57
CA ARG A 92 8.45 4.43 6.70
C ARG A 92 7.88 3.04 6.91
N TRP A 93 8.23 2.44 8.04
CA TRP A 93 7.55 1.26 8.60
C TRP A 93 6.03 1.43 8.59
N THR A 94 5.49 2.63 8.86
CA THR A 94 4.04 2.86 8.92
C THR A 94 3.30 2.40 7.67
N LEU A 95 3.87 2.57 6.48
CA LEU A 95 3.27 2.07 5.24
C LEU A 95 3.24 0.54 5.20
N GLY A 96 4.27 -0.12 5.73
CA GLY A 96 4.29 -1.55 5.91
C GLY A 96 3.20 -2.05 6.87
N VAL A 97 2.95 -1.37 8.00
CA VAL A 97 1.84 -1.73 8.91
C VAL A 97 0.50 -1.55 8.24
N VAL A 98 0.29 -0.44 7.52
CA VAL A 98 -0.96 -0.22 6.79
C VAL A 98 -1.18 -1.35 5.77
N GLY A 99 -0.13 -1.74 5.03
CA GLY A 99 -0.15 -2.90 4.14
C GLY A 99 -0.53 -4.20 4.85
N ALA A 100 0.15 -4.52 5.96
CA ALA A 100 -0.14 -5.72 6.75
C ALA A 100 -1.58 -5.76 7.26
N VAL A 101 -2.07 -4.66 7.84
CA VAL A 101 -3.44 -4.53 8.33
C VAL A 101 -4.43 -4.69 7.18
N ALA A 102 -4.14 -4.11 6.01
CA ALA A 102 -5.03 -4.21 4.85
C ALA A 102 -5.09 -5.63 4.27
N VAL A 103 -3.97 -6.36 4.24
CA VAL A 103 -3.94 -7.79 3.86
C VAL A 103 -4.75 -8.63 4.85
N LEU A 104 -4.55 -8.45 6.15
CA LEU A 104 -5.28 -9.19 7.18
C LEU A 104 -6.78 -8.88 7.14
N ALA A 105 -7.15 -7.60 6.97
CA ALA A 105 -8.55 -7.20 6.83
C ALA A 105 -9.21 -7.86 5.62
N ALA A 106 -8.55 -7.86 4.46
CA ALA A 106 -9.07 -8.51 3.26
C ALA A 106 -9.16 -10.04 3.42
N PHE A 107 -8.27 -10.65 4.20
CA PHE A 107 -8.31 -12.08 4.50
C PHE A 107 -9.51 -12.45 5.40
N PHE A 108 -9.75 -11.69 6.47
CA PHE A 108 -10.89 -11.95 7.37
C PHE A 108 -12.24 -11.54 6.79
N PHE A 109 -12.25 -10.53 5.90
CA PHE A 109 -13.47 -9.99 5.30
C PHE A 109 -13.36 -9.95 3.77
N PRO A 110 -13.37 -11.10 3.08
CA PRO A 110 -13.16 -11.18 1.63
C PRO A 110 -14.29 -10.54 0.79
N GLY A 111 -15.42 -10.20 1.41
CA GLY A 111 -16.55 -9.56 0.73
C GLY A 111 -17.50 -10.56 0.09
N SER A 112 -18.22 -10.10 -0.94
CA SER A 112 -19.25 -10.88 -1.62
C SER A 112 -18.70 -11.51 -2.90
N PRO A 113 -19.18 -12.70 -3.30
CA PRO A 113 -18.83 -13.27 -4.60
C PRO A 113 -19.29 -12.33 -5.72
N MET A 114 -18.43 -12.10 -6.70
CA MET A 114 -18.80 -11.34 -7.89
C MET A 114 -19.82 -12.13 -8.74
N PRO A 115 -20.73 -11.44 -9.46
CA PRO A 115 -21.70 -12.10 -10.32
C PRO A 115 -21.01 -12.99 -11.35
N VAL A 116 -21.60 -14.16 -11.65
CA VAL A 116 -21.14 -15.05 -12.73
C VAL A 116 -21.15 -14.40 -14.13
N THR A 117 -21.86 -13.28 -14.29
CA THR A 117 -21.88 -12.46 -15.50
C THR A 117 -20.79 -11.37 -15.52
N ALA A 118 -19.91 -11.32 -14.52
CA ALA A 118 -18.81 -10.35 -14.46
C ALA A 118 -17.87 -10.57 -15.64
N SER A 119 -17.84 -9.59 -16.55
CA SER A 119 -16.87 -9.56 -17.64
C SER A 119 -15.53 -9.03 -17.14
N ALA A 120 -14.45 -9.32 -17.87
CA ALA A 120 -13.14 -8.74 -17.60
C ALA A 120 -13.16 -7.19 -17.53
N TRP A 121 -14.07 -6.55 -18.29
CA TRP A 121 -14.26 -5.10 -18.27
C TRP A 121 -14.78 -4.57 -16.93
N LEU A 122 -15.60 -5.33 -16.22
CA LEU A 122 -16.07 -4.95 -14.88
C LEU A 122 -14.89 -4.91 -13.89
N ALA A 123 -14.02 -5.92 -13.94
CA ALA A 123 -12.81 -5.97 -13.11
C ALA A 123 -11.86 -4.81 -13.44
N VAL A 124 -11.68 -4.49 -14.73
CA VAL A 124 -10.86 -3.34 -15.16
C VAL A 124 -11.45 -2.01 -14.69
N HIS A 125 -12.76 -1.81 -14.86
CA HIS A 125 -13.43 -0.59 -14.39
C HIS A 125 -13.27 -0.42 -12.87
N LEU A 126 -13.46 -1.50 -12.12
CA LEU A 126 -13.29 -1.53 -10.67
C LEU A 126 -11.85 -1.23 -10.26
N ALA A 127 -10.87 -1.84 -10.94
CA ALA A 127 -9.46 -1.56 -10.73
C ALA A 127 -9.14 -0.07 -10.97
N PHE A 128 -9.68 0.52 -12.04
CA PHE A 128 -9.51 1.94 -12.34
C PHE A 128 -10.15 2.84 -11.28
N GLY A 129 -11.37 2.50 -10.83
CA GLY A 129 -12.05 3.21 -9.75
C GLY A 129 -11.25 3.18 -8.44
N ILE A 130 -10.73 2.02 -8.06
CA ILE A 130 -9.87 1.89 -6.87
C ILE A 130 -8.55 2.65 -7.07
N ALA A 131 -8.01 2.67 -8.29
CA ALA A 131 -6.81 3.45 -8.59
C ALA A 131 -7.03 4.95 -8.39
N CYS A 132 -8.17 5.50 -8.84
CA CYS A 132 -8.53 6.88 -8.56
C CYS A 132 -8.61 7.18 -7.05
N TYR A 133 -9.17 6.27 -6.25
CA TYR A 133 -9.14 6.41 -4.78
C TYR A 133 -7.74 6.27 -4.18
N GLY A 134 -6.89 5.43 -4.77
CA GLY A 134 -5.46 5.34 -4.45
C GLY A 134 -4.75 6.66 -4.63
N LEU A 135 -5.13 7.44 -5.65
CA LEU A 135 -4.54 8.76 -5.86
C LEU A 135 -4.86 9.72 -4.71
N PHE A 136 -6.09 9.71 -4.20
CA PHE A 136 -6.45 10.45 -2.99
C PHE A 136 -5.66 9.98 -1.76
N GLY A 137 -5.43 8.66 -1.63
CA GLY A 137 -4.58 8.12 -0.58
C GLY A 137 -3.17 8.70 -0.58
N ILE A 138 -2.56 8.83 -1.76
CA ILE A 138 -1.25 9.49 -1.91
C ILE A 138 -1.31 10.98 -1.58
N ALA A 139 -2.35 11.68 -2.03
CA ALA A 139 -2.54 13.09 -1.68
C ALA A 139 -2.63 13.31 -0.17
N VAL A 140 -3.31 12.42 0.57
CA VAL A 140 -3.35 12.45 2.04
C VAL A 140 -1.96 12.22 2.65
N VAL A 141 -1.17 11.31 2.08
CA VAL A 141 0.22 11.06 2.51
C VAL A 141 1.09 12.30 2.27
N HIS A 142 0.97 12.97 1.12
CA HIS A 142 1.68 14.23 0.83
C HIS A 142 1.27 15.34 1.79
N ALA A 143 -0.04 15.53 2.01
CA ALA A 143 -0.56 16.52 2.96
C ALA A 143 -0.05 16.27 4.38
N TRP A 144 0.04 14.99 4.79
CA TRP A 144 0.62 14.62 6.08
C TRP A 144 2.11 14.97 6.17
N PHE A 145 2.89 14.74 5.10
CA PHE A 145 4.29 15.17 5.06
C PHE A 145 4.45 16.68 5.17
N MET A 146 3.61 17.45 4.47
CA MET A 146 3.61 18.92 4.53
C MET A 146 3.30 19.41 5.95
N THR A 147 2.26 18.87 6.58
CA THR A 147 1.88 19.22 7.96
C THR A 147 3.03 18.98 8.95
N ARG A 148 3.79 17.88 8.77
CA ARG A 148 4.97 17.60 9.59
C ARG A 148 6.15 18.53 9.27
N ALA A 149 6.37 18.88 8.01
CA ALA A 149 7.40 19.85 7.64
C ALA A 149 7.10 21.21 8.26
N GLU A 150 5.85 21.66 8.22
CA GLU A 150 5.40 22.90 8.88
C GLU A 150 5.61 22.84 10.40
N ALA A 151 5.21 21.76 11.07
CA ALA A 151 5.41 21.60 12.50
C ALA A 151 6.90 21.70 12.90
N ARG A 152 7.81 21.12 12.11
CA ARG A 152 9.26 21.23 12.33
C ARG A 152 9.76 22.67 12.23
N ILE A 153 9.27 23.43 11.24
CA ILE A 153 9.61 24.84 11.06
C ILE A 153 9.12 25.66 12.28
N ARG A 154 7.88 25.45 12.72
CA ARG A 154 7.30 26.14 13.88
C ARG A 154 8.07 25.87 15.18
N HIS A 155 8.67 24.69 15.31
CA HIS A 155 9.46 24.30 16.48
C HIS A 155 10.98 24.53 16.33
N ALA A 156 11.43 25.23 15.28
CA ALA A 156 12.84 25.49 14.99
C ALA A 156 13.72 24.21 15.04
N GLN A 157 13.15 23.06 14.66
CA GLN A 157 13.88 21.80 14.55
C GLN A 157 14.78 21.85 13.30
N ASP A 158 15.89 21.11 13.33
CA ASP A 158 16.92 21.14 12.28
C ASP A 158 16.29 20.98 10.88
N PRO A 159 16.44 21.98 9.98
CA PRO A 159 15.91 21.95 8.61
C PRO A 159 16.38 20.73 7.80
N ASN A 160 17.48 20.10 8.19
CA ASN A 160 18.04 18.92 7.53
C ASN A 160 17.39 17.60 7.97
N SER A 161 16.46 17.60 8.93
CA SER A 161 15.82 16.39 9.49
C SER A 161 14.65 15.81 8.66
N GLY A 162 14.59 16.09 7.36
CA GLY A 162 13.59 15.55 6.45
C GLY A 162 13.50 16.31 5.12
N LEU A 163 12.46 16.02 4.33
CA LEU A 163 12.24 16.71 3.07
C LEU A 163 11.85 18.19 3.27
N PRO A 164 12.43 19.11 2.47
CA PRO A 164 12.02 20.52 2.45
C PRO A 164 10.56 20.66 2.00
N LEU A 165 9.85 21.65 2.54
CA LEU A 165 8.45 21.92 2.21
C LEU A 165 8.25 22.19 0.70
N LEU A 166 9.15 22.97 0.08
CA LEU A 166 9.13 23.24 -1.36
C LEU A 166 9.31 21.97 -2.22
N THR A 167 10.04 20.96 -1.72
CA THR A 167 10.19 19.68 -2.41
C THR A 167 8.91 18.87 -2.35
N LEU A 168 8.23 18.86 -1.20
CA LEU A 168 6.93 18.22 -1.02
C LEU A 168 5.86 18.85 -1.92
N GLU A 169 5.82 20.19 -2.01
CA GLU A 169 4.91 20.88 -2.93
C GLU A 169 5.14 20.50 -4.38
N ARG A 170 6.39 20.50 -4.84
CA ARG A 170 6.73 20.13 -6.22
C ARG A 170 6.35 18.68 -6.52
N LEU A 171 6.46 17.80 -5.54
CA LEU A 171 6.09 16.39 -5.66
C LEU A 171 4.56 16.24 -5.76
N THR A 172 3.79 16.96 -4.94
CA THR A 172 2.32 17.01 -5.06
C THR A 172 1.86 17.58 -6.40
N TYR A 173 2.47 18.67 -6.89
CA TYR A 173 2.11 19.21 -8.21
C TYR A 173 2.43 18.25 -9.36
N ARG A 174 3.58 17.57 -9.32
CA ARG A 174 3.93 16.53 -10.31
C ARG A 174 2.97 15.36 -10.26
N PHE A 175 2.54 14.98 -9.06
CA PHE A 175 1.56 13.92 -8.86
C PHE A 175 0.18 14.31 -9.44
N VAL A 176 -0.29 15.53 -9.16
CA VAL A 176 -1.53 16.07 -9.74
C VAL A 176 -1.45 16.09 -11.26
N GLY A 177 -0.36 16.61 -11.84
CA GLY A 177 -0.18 16.65 -13.30
C GLY A 177 0.07 15.29 -13.97
N ALA A 178 0.33 14.22 -13.20
CA ALA A 178 0.37 12.86 -13.73
C ALA A 178 -1.00 12.17 -13.66
N GLY A 179 -1.87 12.62 -12.75
CA GLY A 179 -3.21 12.04 -12.52
C GLY A 179 -4.34 12.73 -13.27
N PHE A 180 -4.14 13.95 -13.77
CA PHE A 180 -5.10 14.79 -14.49
C PHE A 180 -4.45 15.42 -15.73
#